data_AF-A0AAN7MC56-F1
#
_entry.id   AF-A0AAN7MC56-F1
#
_cell.length_a   1.000
_cell.length_b   1.000
_cell.length_c   1.000
_cell.angle_alpha   90.00
_cell.angle_beta   90.00
_cell.angle_gamma   90.00
#
_symmetry.space_group_name_H-M   'P 1'
#
loop_
_entity.id
_entity.type
_entity.pdbx_description
1 polymer ?
#
loop_
_entity_poly.entity_id
_entity_poly.type
_entity_poly.pdbx_seq_one_letter_code
_entity_poly.pdbx_strand_id
1 'polypeptide(L)'
;MMHERRGQIHEALASCVDALLLEPSYVPCKILLGAVLCKIGSKALPVARSVLADALWLEPTNKMAWYYLGLVHKEDGRVADAADCFQAASMLEESNPVQSFSSLL
;
A
#
# COMPACT_ATOMS: atom_id res chain seq x y z
N MET A 1 -24.26 -6.13 -6.41
CA MET A 1 -23.06 -5.29 -6.61
C MET A 1 -22.68 -4.40 -5.42
N MET A 2 -23.49 -3.43 -4.95
CA MET A 2 -23.06 -2.57 -3.80
C MET A 2 -22.92 -3.31 -2.46
N HIS A 3 -23.78 -4.30 -2.18
CA HIS A 3 -23.72 -5.09 -0.95
C HIS A 3 -22.51 -6.03 -0.89
N GLU A 4 -22.17 -6.67 -2.00
CA GLU A 4 -21.01 -7.58 -2.08
C GLU A 4 -19.70 -6.84 -1.86
N ARG A 5 -19.52 -5.67 -2.51
CA ARG A 5 -18.33 -4.85 -2.33
C ARG A 5 -18.17 -4.41 -0.87
N ARG A 6 -19.28 -4.07 -0.20
CA ARG A 6 -19.25 -3.68 1.21
C ARG A 6 -18.90 -4.86 2.12
N GLY A 7 -19.46 -6.03 1.87
CA GLY A 7 -19.12 -7.28 2.59
C GLY A 7 -17.65 -7.63 2.45
N GLN A 8 -17.11 -7.61 1.23
CA GLN A 8 -15.70 -7.89 0.94
C GLN A 8 -14.74 -6.89 1.61
N ILE A 9 -15.12 -5.61 1.70
CA ILE A 9 -14.33 -4.60 2.40
C ILE A 9 -14.29 -4.90 3.91
N HIS A 10 -15.42 -5.26 4.51
CA HIS A 10 -15.49 -5.57 5.94
C HIS A 10 -14.70 -6.84 6.29
N GLU A 11 -14.81 -7.89 5.47
CA GLU A 11 -14.03 -9.12 5.65
C GLU A 11 -12.52 -8.87 5.49
N ALA A 12 -12.11 -8.13 4.45
CA ALA A 12 -10.71 -7.80 4.25
C ALA A 12 -10.12 -6.98 5.42
N LEU A 13 -10.90 -6.04 5.98
CA LEU A 13 -10.49 -5.31 7.19
C LEU A 13 -10.34 -6.25 8.39
N ALA A 14 -11.30 -7.13 8.64
CA ALA A 14 -11.25 -8.06 9.76
C ALA A 14 -10.03 -8.97 9.67
N SER A 15 -9.79 -9.59 8.51
CA SER A 15 -8.61 -10.43 8.29
C SER A 15 -7.29 -9.66 8.43
N CYS A 16 -7.24 -8.39 8.02
CA CYS A 16 -6.04 -7.57 8.22
C CYS A 16 -5.79 -7.27 9.70
N VAL A 17 -6.85 -6.97 10.46
CA VAL A 17 -6.73 -6.69 11.90
C VAL A 17 -6.24 -7.93 12.64
N ASP A 18 -6.81 -9.10 12.35
CA ASP A 18 -6.40 -10.36 12.99
C ASP A 18 -4.93 -10.69 12.67
N ALA A 19 -4.50 -10.51 11.42
CA ALA A 19 -3.12 -10.71 11.03
C ALA A 19 -2.16 -9.72 11.74
N LEU A 20 -2.55 -8.45 11.90
CA LEU A 20 -1.75 -7.46 12.60
C LEU A 20 -1.72 -7.67 14.13
N LEU A 21 -2.71 -8.35 14.71
CA LEU A 21 -2.67 -8.78 16.11
C LEU A 21 -1.61 -9.87 16.34
N LEU A 22 -1.41 -10.75 15.36
CA LEU A 22 -0.41 -11.81 15.43
C LEU A 22 1.00 -11.29 15.08
N GLU A 23 1.11 -10.47 14.04
CA GLU A 23 2.36 -9.91 13.57
C GLU A 23 2.21 -8.41 13.23
N PRO A 24 2.41 -7.51 14.22
CA PRO A 24 2.23 -6.07 14.04
C PRO A 24 3.15 -5.44 12.99
N SER A 25 4.27 -6.10 12.68
CA SER A 25 5.27 -5.69 11.70
C SER A 25 5.02 -6.26 10.30
N TYR A 26 3.95 -7.00 10.06
CA TYR A 26 3.73 -7.65 8.76
C TYR A 26 3.35 -6.64 7.67
N VAL A 27 4.35 -6.24 6.88
CA VAL A 27 4.26 -5.17 5.86
C VAL A 27 3.19 -5.44 4.79
N PRO A 28 3.08 -6.64 4.19
CA PRO A 28 2.04 -6.92 3.20
C PRO A 28 0.61 -6.66 3.71
N CYS A 29 0.36 -6.90 5.00
CA CYS A 29 -0.93 -6.67 5.60
C CYS A 29 -1.21 -5.19 5.83
N LYS A 30 -0.20 -4.41 6.25
CA LYS A 30 -0.30 -2.94 6.31
C LYS A 30 -0.62 -2.35 4.93
N ILE A 31 0.03 -2.85 3.88
CA ILE A 31 -0.24 -2.41 2.49
C ILE A 31 -1.69 -2.72 2.09
N LEU A 32 -2.17 -3.93 2.35
CA LEU A 32 -3.55 -4.32 2.04
C LEU A 32 -4.55 -3.47 2.81
N LEU A 33 -4.31 -3.23 4.10
CA LEU A 33 -5.15 -2.37 4.94
C LEU A 33 -5.21 -0.94 4.39
N GLY A 34 -4.07 -0.35 4.02
CA GLY A 34 -4.01 0.97 3.38
C GLY A 34 -4.80 1.02 2.06
N ALA A 35 -4.68 -0.01 1.23
CA ALA A 35 -5.44 -0.12 -0.02
C ALA A 35 -6.96 -0.20 0.19
N VAL A 36 -7.39 -0.98 1.20
CA VAL A 36 -8.82 -1.09 1.56
C VAL A 36 -9.34 0.22 2.13
N LEU A 37 -8.60 0.88 3.01
CA LEU A 37 -8.96 2.19 3.57
C LEU A 37 -9.08 3.26 2.49
N CYS A 38 -8.18 3.25 1.49
CA CYS A 38 -8.27 4.13 0.33
C CYS A 38 -9.59 3.95 -0.44
N LYS A 39 -10.10 2.71 -0.57
CA LYS A 39 -11.37 2.40 -1.25
C LYS A 39 -12.62 2.76 -0.44
N ILE A 40 -12.51 2.87 0.88
CA ILE A 40 -13.63 3.26 1.77
C ILE A 40 -14.00 4.74 1.57
N GLY A 41 -13.01 5.57 1.22
CA GLY A 41 -13.20 6.97 0.82
C GLY A 41 -12.51 7.98 1.73
N SER A 42 -12.80 9.26 1.50
CA SER A 42 -12.05 10.41 2.05
C SER A 42 -11.85 10.38 3.57
N LYS A 43 -12.84 9.90 4.33
CA LYS A 43 -12.76 9.81 5.79
C LYS A 43 -11.69 8.84 6.30
N ALA A 44 -11.33 7.84 5.50
CA ALA A 44 -10.35 6.82 5.86
C ALA A 44 -8.93 7.13 5.38
N LEU A 45 -8.75 8.15 4.53
CA LEU A 45 -7.44 8.51 3.96
C LEU A 45 -6.36 8.87 5.00
N PRO A 46 -6.67 9.57 6.12
CA PRO A 46 -5.65 9.83 7.14
C PRO A 46 -5.11 8.54 7.77
N VAL A 47 -5.98 7.57 8.04
CA VAL A 47 -5.59 6.26 8.59
C VAL A 47 -4.82 5.45 7.55
N ALA A 48 -5.30 5.44 6.29
CA ALA A 48 -4.61 4.77 5.19
C ALA A 48 -3.15 5.24 5.06
N ARG A 49 -2.94 6.56 5.13
CA ARG A 49 -1.62 7.16 5.06
C ARG A 49 -0.72 6.76 6.22
N SER A 50 -1.24 6.76 7.45
CA SER A 50 -0.47 6.35 8.63
C SER A 50 -0.03 4.89 8.52
N VAL A 51 -0.94 4.00 8.11
CA VAL A 51 -0.64 2.57 7.96
C VAL A 51 0.40 2.33 6.87
N LEU A 52 0.32 3.06 5.75
CA LEU A 52 1.30 2.95 4.66
C LEU A 52 2.64 3.59 5.01
N ALA A 53 2.65 4.67 5.82
CA ALA A 53 3.88 5.24 6.36
C ALA A 53 4.57 4.27 7.32
N ASP A 54 3.82 3.56 8.17
CA ASP A 54 4.37 2.49 9.02
C ASP A 54 4.97 1.35 8.18
N ALA A 55 4.30 0.97 7.08
CA ALA A 55 4.81 -0.04 6.16
C ALA A 55 6.17 0.38 5.56
N LEU A 56 6.30 1.66 5.19
CA LEU A 56 7.55 2.23 4.67
C LEU A 56 8.62 2.45 5.75
N TRP A 57 8.22 2.63 7.01
CA TRP A 57 9.18 2.68 8.11
C TRP A 57 9.85 1.31 8.34
N LEU A 58 9.08 0.23 8.14
CA LEU A 58 9.58 -1.15 8.25
C LEU A 58 10.35 -1.60 6.99
N GLU A 59 9.83 -1.29 5.80
CA GLU A 59 10.46 -1.59 4.52
C GLU A 59 10.48 -0.35 3.61
N PRO A 60 11.51 0.52 3.73
CA PRO A 60 11.60 1.77 2.97
C PRO A 60 11.66 1.59 1.44
N THR A 61 12.07 0.41 0.98
CA THR A 61 12.22 0.05 -0.43
C THR A 61 11.00 -0.70 -0.99
N ASN A 62 9.92 -0.82 -0.22
CA ASN A 62 8.72 -1.54 -0.68
C ASN A 62 7.94 -0.72 -1.73
N LYS A 63 8.08 -1.10 -3.00
CA LYS A 63 7.42 -0.39 -4.12
C LYS A 63 5.90 -0.33 -4.00
N MET A 64 5.27 -1.36 -3.44
CA MET A 64 3.81 -1.42 -3.30
C MET A 64 3.33 -0.44 -2.23
N ALA A 65 4.06 -0.30 -1.12
CA ALA A 65 3.73 0.68 -0.10
C ALA A 65 3.81 2.12 -0.64
N TRP A 66 4.86 2.45 -1.42
CA TRP A 66 4.96 3.74 -2.11
C TRP A 66 3.82 3.97 -3.11
N TYR A 67 3.49 2.95 -3.91
CA TYR A 67 2.39 3.03 -4.87
C TYR A 67 1.04 3.32 -4.19
N TYR A 68 0.69 2.57 -3.15
CA TYR A 68 -0.57 2.78 -2.44
C TYR A 68 -0.58 4.10 -1.66
N LEU A 69 0.57 4.57 -1.16
CA LEU A 69 0.66 5.89 -0.54
C LEU A 69 0.37 6.98 -1.59
N GLY A 70 0.92 6.86 -2.80
CA GLY A 70 0.60 7.75 -3.92
C GLY A 70 -0.89 7.77 -4.29
N LEU A 71 -1.55 6.60 -4.29
CA LEU A 71 -3.00 6.54 -4.48
C LEU A 71 -3.77 7.28 -3.38
N VAL A 72 -3.38 7.11 -2.10
CA VAL A 72 -3.99 7.82 -0.98
C VAL A 72 -3.81 9.34 -1.11
N HIS A 73 -2.62 9.82 -1.49
CA HIS A 73 -2.38 11.25 -1.71
C HIS A 73 -3.18 11.80 -2.89
N LYS A 74 -3.31 11.04 -3.97
CA LYS A 74 -4.15 11.39 -5.12
C LYS A 74 -5.62 11.53 -4.73
N GLU A 75 -6.18 10.56 -4.01
CA GLU A 75 -7.57 10.62 -3.53
C GLU A 75 -7.81 11.77 -2.54
N ASP A 76 -6.77 12.19 -1.82
CA ASP A 76 -6.81 13.34 -0.91
C ASP A 76 -6.55 14.69 -1.62
N GLY A 77 -6.41 14.70 -2.95
CA GLY A 77 -6.15 15.89 -3.74
C GLY A 77 -4.72 16.45 -3.64
N ARG A 78 -3.80 15.75 -2.95
CA ARG A 78 -2.39 16.13 -2.83
C ARG A 78 -1.58 15.59 -4.01
N VAL A 79 -1.74 16.23 -5.15
CA VAL A 79 -1.18 15.77 -6.44
C VAL A 79 0.36 15.75 -6.44
N ALA A 80 1.02 16.71 -5.80
CA ALA A 80 2.48 16.76 -5.73
C ALA A 80 3.05 15.55 -4.96
N ASP A 81 2.57 15.33 -3.73
CA ASP A 81 2.97 14.16 -2.93
C ASP A 81 2.69 12.84 -3.64
N ALA A 82 1.58 12.75 -4.37
CA ALA A 82 1.23 11.56 -5.14
C ALA A 82 2.26 11.30 -6.24
N ALA A 83 2.69 12.34 -6.96
CA ALA A 83 3.73 12.24 -7.98
C ALA A 83 5.05 11.76 -7.40
N ASP A 84 5.48 12.33 -6.26
CA ASP A 84 6.71 11.93 -5.56
C ASP A 84 6.66 10.44 -5.14
N CYS A 85 5.53 10.00 -4.60
CA CYS A 85 5.32 8.60 -4.21
C CYS A 85 5.37 7.65 -5.41
N PHE A 86 4.73 8.00 -6.53
CA PHE A 86 4.78 7.17 -7.75
C PHE A 86 6.16 7.14 -8.37
N GLN A 87 6.89 8.25 -8.34
CA GLN A 87 8.28 8.29 -8.79
C GLN A 87 9.16 7.37 -7.94
N ALA A 88 9.03 7.41 -6.62
CA ALA A 88 9.73 6.51 -5.71
C ALA A 88 9.41 5.04 -6.01
N ALA A 89 8.14 4.69 -6.20
CA ALA A 89 7.72 3.33 -6.57
C ALA A 89 8.34 2.88 -7.91
N SER A 90 8.38 3.76 -8.92
CA SER A 90 8.98 3.48 -10.23
C SER A 90 10.49 3.27 -10.15
N MET A 91 11.20 4.09 -9.38
CA MET A 91 12.65 3.95 -9.19
C MET A 91 13.01 2.64 -8.50
N LEU A 92 12.18 2.20 -7.53
CA LEU A 92 12.37 0.95 -6.81
C LEU A 92 12.02 -0.29 -7.66
N GLU A 93 11.12 -0.16 -8.63
CA GLU A 93 10.86 -1.19 -9.63
C GLU A 93 12.04 -1.37 -10.58
N GLU A 94 12.62 -0.26 -11.04
CA GLU A 94 13.78 -0.27 -11.95
C GLU A 94 15.07 -0.73 -11.24
N SER A 95 15.21 -0.43 -9.95
CA SER A 95 16.32 -0.90 -9.09
C SER A 95 16.22 -2.37 -8.70
N ASN A 96 15.09 -3.03 -9.02
CA ASN A 96 14.88 -4.45 -8.81
C ASN A 96 14.97 -5.11 -10.19
N PRO A 97 16.19 -5.22 -10.77
CA PRO A 97 16.31 -5.72 -12.11
C PRO A 97 15.69 -7.10 -12.15
N VAL A 98 14.73 -7.29 -13.05
CA VAL A 98 14.39 -8.61 -13.59
C VAL A 98 15.58 -9.06 -14.45
N GLN A 99 16.78 -9.07 -13.90
CA GLN A 99 17.95 -9.69 -14.48
C GLN A 99 18.07 -11.06 -13.83
N SER A 100 17.27 -11.97 -14.39
CA SER A 100 17.79 -13.25 -14.82
C SER A 100 19.05 -12.97 -15.66
N PHE A 101 20.19 -12.79 -15.01
CA PHE A 101 21.48 -13.12 -15.59
C PHE A 101 21.68 -14.63 -15.46
N SER A 102 20.79 -15.41 -16.08
CA SER A 102 21.17 -16.75 -16.47
C SER A 102 21.72 -16.68 -17.89
N SER A 103 23.01 -17.00 -17.99
CA SER A 103 23.76 -17.35 -19.21
C SER A 103 24.51 -16.22 -19.94
N LEU A 104 25.54 -15.70 -19.26
CA LEU A 104 26.83 -15.49 -19.93
C LEU A 104 27.88 -16.39 -19.25
N LEU A 105 27.82 -17.68 -19.58
CA LEU A 105 28.94 -18.63 -19.75
C LEU A 105 28.37 -19.99 -20.18
#